data_AF-A0A814YBC6-F1
#
_entry.id   AF-A0A814YBC6-F1
#
_cell.length_a   1.000
_cell.length_b   1.000
_cell.length_c   1.000
_cell.angle_alpha   90.00
_cell.angle_beta   90.00
_cell.angle_gamma   90.00
#
_symmetry.space_group_name_H-M   'P 1'
#
loop_
_entity.id
_entity.type
_entity.pdbx_description
1 polymer ?
#
loop_
_entity_poly.entity_id
_entity_poly.type
_entity_poly.pdbx_seq_one_letter_code
_entity_poly.pdbx_strand_id
1 'polypeptide(L)'
;MLLSANSCFTVLLLGINLLSICVFTFQNDLKQIEYEDSLCIFRAYFGYSVCAMMNYSFLLQALNRYILVIYPHRLFWQSIRSQILLICITWLFSSVYPLEFLLSGEIIYNRNNQICQIPFQLSFSINYMGFCIYVIPVLTTMFIYFKLVRYVKQMNKRVIPANILLRAHRELKMVRRTVILIIILITVCLPYQILIIISFFTYPPKYHFRIVYIIINISLVCIIIVLFQFTDQLKTSIMKRIGRPPNAVLPGVP
;
A
#
# COMPACT_ATOMS: atom_id res chain seq x y z
N MET A 1 -10.80 -8.80 -8.48
CA MET A 1 -11.13 -8.86 -7.04
C MET A 1 -9.90 -9.16 -6.20
N LEU A 2 -9.14 -10.20 -6.53
CA LEU A 2 -7.95 -10.63 -5.77
C LEU A 2 -6.93 -9.51 -5.51
N LEU A 3 -6.55 -8.74 -6.54
CA LEU A 3 -5.57 -7.65 -6.40
C LEU A 3 -6.03 -6.54 -5.44
N SER A 4 -7.33 -6.26 -5.39
CA SER A 4 -7.88 -5.28 -4.45
C SER A 4 -7.82 -5.79 -3.02
N ALA A 5 -8.13 -7.08 -2.81
CA ALA A 5 -8.01 -7.72 -1.51
C ALA A 5 -6.55 -7.75 -1.03
N ASN A 6 -5.60 -8.07 -1.93
CA ASN A 6 -4.17 -8.00 -1.63
C ASN A 6 -3.71 -6.58 -1.25
N SER A 7 -4.23 -5.55 -1.93
CA SER A 7 -3.94 -4.14 -1.56
C SER A 7 -4.50 -3.80 -0.18
N CYS A 8 -5.75 -4.18 0.13
CA CYS A 8 -6.31 -3.99 1.47
C CYS A 8 -5.50 -4.72 2.55
N PHE A 9 -5.07 -5.95 2.26
CA PHE A 9 -4.31 -6.77 3.19
C PHE A 9 -2.93 -6.17 3.48
N THR A 10 -2.20 -5.73 2.45
CA THR A 10 -0.89 -5.08 2.62
C THR A 10 -0.99 -3.76 3.38
N VAL A 11 -2.03 -2.94 3.13
CA VAL A 11 -2.29 -1.72 3.91
C VAL A 11 -2.58 -2.05 5.38
N LEU A 12 -3.36 -3.11 5.65
CA LEU A 12 -3.63 -3.57 7.02
C LEU A 12 -2.35 -4.03 7.73
N LEU A 13 -1.52 -4.83 7.06
CA LEU A 13 -0.23 -5.27 7.61
C LEU A 13 0.67 -4.08 7.94
N LEU A 14 0.71 -3.06 7.06
CA LEU A 14 1.49 -1.85 7.30
C LEU A 14 0.97 -1.09 8.53
N GLY A 15 -0.35 -0.92 8.62
CA GLY A 15 -0.98 -0.28 9.79
C GLY A 15 -0.68 -1.00 11.10
N ILE A 16 -0.73 -2.34 11.11
CA ILE A 16 -0.39 -3.13 12.30
C ILE A 16 1.09 -2.94 12.69
N ASN A 17 2.00 -2.96 11.71
CA ASN A 17 3.43 -2.76 11.98
C ASN A 17 3.71 -1.35 12.50
N LEU A 18 3.16 -0.31 11.87
CA LEU A 18 3.36 1.06 12.32
C LEU A 18 2.73 1.30 13.70
N LEU A 19 1.57 0.71 13.99
CA LEU A 19 0.98 0.74 15.33
C LEU A 19 1.90 0.06 16.36
N SER A 20 2.50 -1.08 16.01
CA SER A 20 3.47 -1.77 16.88
C SER A 20 4.69 -0.89 17.18
N ILE A 21 5.22 -0.17 16.17
CA ILE A 21 6.32 0.78 16.36
C ILE A 21 5.90 1.94 17.27
N CYS A 22 4.70 2.50 17.07
CA CYS A 22 4.17 3.58 17.92
C CYS A 22 4.02 3.13 19.39
N VAL A 23 3.46 1.94 19.63
CA VAL A 23 3.29 1.39 20.98
C VAL A 23 4.65 1.16 21.65
N PHE A 24 5.62 0.58 20.94
CA PHE A 24 6.98 0.37 21.45
C PHE A 24 7.64 1.70 21.86
N THR A 25 7.57 2.69 20.97
CA THR A 25 8.14 4.01 21.20
C THR A 25 7.50 4.67 22.42
N PHE A 26 6.17 4.61 22.52
CA PHE A 26 5.40 5.17 23.64
C PHE A 26 5.74 4.49 24.97
N GLN A 27 5.92 3.18 24.99
CA GLN A 27 6.33 2.45 26.20
C GLN A 27 7.72 2.87 26.69
N ASN A 28 8.66 3.07 25.77
CA ASN A 28 10.01 3.55 26.10
C ASN A 28 9.98 4.97 26.68
N ASP A 29 9.14 5.86 26.14
CA ASP A 29 8.96 7.21 26.69
C ASP A 29 8.34 7.19 28.09
N LEU A 30 7.27 6.40 28.29
CA LEU A 30 6.59 6.32 29.59
C LEU A 30 7.51 5.81 30.70
N LYS A 31 8.37 4.87 30.37
CA LYS A 31 9.37 4.31 31.31
C LYS A 31 10.64 5.15 31.41
N GLN A 32 10.79 6.17 30.56
CA GLN A 32 12.01 6.97 30.42
C GLN A 32 13.26 6.11 30.19
N ILE A 33 13.13 5.04 29.41
CA ILE A 33 14.22 4.12 29.09
C ILE A 33 14.57 4.19 27.60
N GLU A 34 15.86 4.02 27.30
CA GLU A 34 16.35 3.75 25.96
C GLU A 34 16.63 2.26 25.85
N TYR A 35 15.60 1.51 25.46
CA TYR A 35 15.68 0.05 25.36
C TYR A 35 15.43 -0.40 23.91
N GLU A 36 16.35 -1.23 23.41
CA GLU A 36 16.22 -1.95 22.16
C GLU A 36 15.72 -3.37 22.47
N ASP A 37 14.52 -3.70 22.00
CA ASP A 37 14.00 -5.07 22.09
C ASP A 37 14.48 -5.91 20.89
N SER A 38 14.50 -7.24 21.05
CA SER A 38 14.92 -8.17 19.98
C SER A 38 14.06 -8.08 18.71
N LEU A 39 12.85 -7.54 18.81
CA LEU A 39 11.93 -7.34 17.71
C LEU A 39 12.10 -5.99 17.01
N CYS A 40 12.92 -5.07 17.52
CA CYS A 40 13.05 -3.71 16.99
C CYS A 40 13.52 -3.71 15.53
N ILE A 41 14.63 -4.40 15.27
CA ILE A 41 15.20 -4.57 13.92
C ILE A 41 14.19 -5.28 13.01
N PHE A 42 13.51 -6.31 13.51
CA PHE A 42 12.47 -7.03 12.76
C PHE A 42 11.30 -6.13 12.37
N ARG A 43 10.84 -5.25 13.28
CA ARG A 43 9.76 -4.28 12.99
C ARG A 43 10.16 -3.33 11.87
N ALA A 44 11.41 -2.86 11.86
CA ALA A 44 11.92 -1.97 10.82
C ALA A 44 11.99 -2.69 9.46
N TYR A 45 12.62 -3.86 9.40
CA TYR A 45 12.69 -4.70 8.20
C TYR A 45 11.29 -5.03 7.65
N PHE A 46 10.38 -5.48 8.52
CA PHE A 46 9.01 -5.80 8.14
C PHE A 46 8.25 -4.55 7.66
N GLY A 47 8.46 -3.40 8.30
CA GLY A 47 7.90 -2.11 7.88
C GLY A 47 8.33 -1.73 6.46
N TYR A 48 9.62 -1.80 6.14
CA TYR A 48 10.12 -1.53 4.78
C TYR A 48 9.58 -2.53 3.75
N SER A 49 9.53 -3.80 4.12
CA SER A 49 9.04 -4.88 3.25
C SER A 49 7.57 -4.67 2.91
N VAL A 50 6.71 -4.47 3.92
CA VAL A 50 5.28 -4.31 3.74
C VAL A 50 4.93 -2.97 3.07
N CYS A 51 5.71 -1.90 3.33
CA CYS A 51 5.56 -0.63 2.62
C CYS A 51 5.81 -0.80 1.11
N ALA A 52 6.87 -1.52 0.73
CA ALA A 52 7.09 -1.89 -0.67
C ALA A 52 5.95 -2.74 -1.21
N MET A 53 5.52 -3.79 -0.49
CA MET A 53 4.40 -4.65 -0.91
C MET A 53 3.13 -3.84 -1.17
N MET A 54 2.82 -2.85 -0.34
CA MET A 54 1.67 -1.96 -0.51
C MET A 54 1.79 -1.16 -1.83
N ASN A 55 2.92 -0.49 -2.07
CA ASN A 55 3.11 0.33 -3.26
C ASN A 55 3.11 -0.51 -4.55
N TYR A 56 3.78 -1.67 -4.54
CA TYR A 56 3.74 -2.61 -5.66
C TYR A 56 2.36 -3.25 -5.86
N SER A 57 1.55 -3.40 -4.82
CA SER A 57 0.16 -3.87 -4.94
C SER A 57 -0.70 -2.86 -5.71
N PHE A 58 -0.55 -1.56 -5.44
CA PHE A 58 -1.21 -0.52 -6.23
C PHE A 58 -0.72 -0.48 -7.67
N LEU A 59 0.59 -0.64 -7.90
CA LEU A 59 1.14 -0.75 -9.25
C LEU A 59 0.55 -1.94 -10.02
N LEU A 60 0.49 -3.11 -9.38
CA LEU A 60 -0.07 -4.33 -9.97
C LEU A 60 -1.56 -4.15 -10.28
N GLN A 61 -2.31 -3.45 -9.41
CA GLN A 61 -3.70 -3.08 -9.68
C GLN A 61 -3.83 -2.17 -10.91
N ALA A 62 -2.94 -1.18 -11.06
CA ALA A 62 -2.93 -0.28 -12.21
C ALA A 62 -2.59 -1.02 -13.51
N LEU A 63 -1.56 -1.89 -13.50
CA LEU A 63 -1.18 -2.73 -14.63
C LEU A 63 -2.33 -3.64 -15.07
N ASN A 64 -2.98 -4.33 -14.13
CA ASN A 64 -4.11 -5.20 -14.45
C ASN A 64 -5.27 -4.43 -15.09
N ARG A 65 -5.59 -3.23 -14.57
CA ARG A 65 -6.62 -2.36 -15.20
C ARG A 65 -6.23 -1.89 -16.59
N TYR A 66 -4.96 -1.54 -16.79
CA TYR A 66 -4.42 -1.15 -18.08
C TYR A 66 -4.57 -2.26 -19.11
N ILE A 67 -4.19 -3.49 -18.75
CA ILE A 67 -4.34 -4.66 -19.61
C ILE A 67 -5.81 -4.93 -19.93
N LEU A 68 -6.70 -4.84 -18.92
CA LEU A 68 -8.14 -5.06 -19.11
C LEU A 68 -8.80 -4.08 -20.11
N VAL A 69 -8.37 -2.81 -20.10
CA VAL A 69 -8.96 -1.76 -20.95
C VAL A 69 -8.37 -1.78 -22.36
N ILE A 70 -7.05 -1.98 -22.49
CA ILE A 70 -6.36 -1.87 -23.79
C ILE A 70 -6.28 -3.22 -24.51
N TYR A 71 -6.11 -4.31 -23.79
CA TYR A 71 -5.96 -5.66 -24.35
C TYR A 71 -7.02 -6.63 -23.81
N PRO A 72 -8.32 -6.37 -24.07
CA PRO A 72 -9.40 -7.18 -23.52
C PRO A 72 -9.33 -8.66 -23.93
N HIS A 73 -8.74 -8.98 -25.08
CA HIS A 73 -8.61 -10.34 -25.61
C HIS A 73 -7.48 -11.16 -24.95
N ARG A 74 -6.58 -10.55 -24.16
CA ARG A 74 -5.48 -11.27 -23.50
C ARG A 74 -5.93 -11.88 -22.17
N LEU A 75 -6.70 -12.98 -22.26
CA LEU A 75 -7.29 -13.67 -21.11
C LEU A 75 -6.27 -14.23 -20.11
N PHE A 76 -5.06 -14.57 -20.56
CA PHE A 76 -4.01 -15.12 -19.70
C PHE A 76 -3.70 -14.22 -18.48
N TRP A 77 -3.51 -12.92 -18.72
CA TRP A 77 -3.22 -11.92 -17.69
C TRP A 77 -4.41 -11.62 -16.77
N GLN A 78 -5.61 -11.99 -17.19
CA GLN A 78 -6.83 -11.83 -16.41
C GLN A 78 -7.13 -13.05 -15.52
N SER A 79 -6.41 -14.15 -15.74
CA SER A 79 -6.61 -15.39 -14.99
C SER A 79 -6.20 -15.23 -13.52
N ILE A 80 -6.93 -15.91 -12.63
CA ILE A 80 -6.65 -15.92 -11.20
C ILE A 80 -5.25 -16.48 -10.93
N ARG A 81 -4.83 -17.52 -11.68
CA ARG A 81 -3.50 -18.12 -11.55
C ARG A 81 -2.38 -17.12 -11.85
N SER A 82 -2.52 -16.33 -12.93
CA SER A 82 -1.55 -15.29 -13.27
C SER A 82 -1.53 -14.18 -12.20
N GLN A 83 -2.70 -13.77 -11.69
CA GLN A 83 -2.75 -12.77 -10.61
C GLN A 83 -2.08 -13.26 -9.32
N ILE A 84 -2.29 -14.52 -8.93
CA ILE A 84 -1.62 -15.12 -7.76
C ILE A 84 -0.10 -15.14 -7.99
N LEU A 85 0.35 -15.59 -9.17
CA LEU A 85 1.78 -15.61 -9.50
C LEU A 85 2.41 -14.21 -9.37
N LEU A 86 1.76 -13.17 -9.92
CA LEU A 86 2.23 -11.79 -9.82
C LEU A 86 2.23 -11.27 -8.37
N ILE A 87 1.23 -11.64 -7.57
CA ILE A 87 1.24 -11.33 -6.13
C ILE A 87 2.43 -12.01 -5.45
N CYS A 88 2.66 -13.31 -5.67
CA CYS A 88 3.79 -14.03 -5.08
C CYS A 88 5.14 -13.40 -5.47
N ILE A 89 5.32 -13.04 -6.75
CA ILE A 89 6.54 -12.39 -7.23
C ILE A 89 6.74 -11.02 -6.55
N THR A 90 5.69 -10.20 -6.46
CA THR A 90 5.78 -8.89 -5.81
C THR A 90 6.07 -9.00 -4.31
N TRP A 91 5.51 -10.00 -3.63
CA TRP A 91 5.81 -10.30 -2.23
C TRP A 91 7.25 -10.75 -2.04
N LEU A 92 7.73 -11.70 -2.85
CA LEU A 92 9.12 -12.16 -2.81
C LEU A 92 10.08 -11.00 -3.06
N PHE A 93 9.86 -10.22 -4.12
CA PHE A 93 10.67 -9.05 -4.42
C PHE A 93 10.70 -8.06 -3.25
N SER A 94 9.52 -7.73 -2.69
CA SER A 94 9.38 -6.77 -1.60
C SER A 94 9.99 -7.25 -0.27
N SER A 95 10.11 -8.56 -0.05
CA SER A 95 10.78 -9.12 1.13
C SER A 95 12.29 -9.32 0.93
N VAL A 96 12.73 -9.55 -0.31
CA VAL A 96 14.14 -9.84 -0.60
C VAL A 96 14.97 -8.55 -0.68
N TYR A 97 14.47 -7.49 -1.32
CA TYR A 97 15.28 -6.26 -1.47
C TYR A 97 15.69 -5.57 -0.16
N PRO A 98 14.90 -5.54 0.94
CA PRO A 98 15.33 -4.95 2.20
C PRO A 98 16.12 -5.94 3.07
N LEU A 99 16.22 -7.22 2.66
CA LEU A 99 16.97 -8.25 3.38
C LEU A 99 18.46 -7.95 3.39
N GLU A 100 18.99 -7.35 2.32
CA GLU A 100 20.39 -6.93 2.23
C GLU A 100 20.76 -6.00 3.40
N PHE A 101 19.92 -5.02 3.71
CA PHE A 101 20.13 -4.07 4.83
C PHE A 101 20.01 -4.71 6.20
N LEU A 102 19.24 -5.80 6.30
CA LEU A 102 19.18 -6.61 7.52
C LEU A 102 20.48 -7.41 7.70
N LEU A 103 21.00 -8.01 6.63
CA LEU A 103 22.21 -8.84 6.66
C LEU A 103 23.48 -8.00 6.81
N SER A 104 23.52 -6.79 6.25
CA SER A 104 24.64 -5.86 6.39
C SER A 104 24.67 -5.12 7.74
N GLY A 105 23.62 -5.26 8.56
CA GLY A 105 23.55 -4.59 9.87
C GLY A 105 23.29 -3.09 9.78
N GLU A 106 22.75 -2.59 8.67
CA GLU A 106 22.47 -1.16 8.48
C GLU A 106 21.19 -0.69 9.17
N ILE A 107 20.31 -1.61 9.55
CA ILE A 107 19.15 -1.31 10.39
C ILE A 107 19.62 -1.24 11.84
N ILE A 108 19.74 -0.03 12.37
CA ILE A 108 20.24 0.20 13.73
C ILE A 108 19.21 0.90 14.62
N TYR A 109 19.30 0.67 15.92
CA TYR A 109 18.50 1.41 16.90
C TYR A 109 18.95 2.86 17.00
N ASN A 110 18.05 3.79 16.69
CA ASN A 110 18.27 5.22 16.84
C ASN A 110 17.76 5.68 18.21
N ARG A 111 18.67 5.98 19.14
CA ARG A 111 18.34 6.42 20.50
C ARG A 111 17.48 7.69 20.54
N ASN A 112 17.74 8.65 19.66
CA ASN A 112 16.99 9.91 19.61
C ASN A 112 15.52 9.67 19.26
N ASN A 113 15.24 8.77 18.31
CA ASN A 113 13.87 8.48 17.88
C ASN A 113 13.24 7.28 18.63
N GLN A 114 14.04 6.50 19.33
CA GLN A 114 13.70 5.25 20.03
C GLN A 114 13.04 4.21 19.11
N ILE A 115 13.57 4.11 17.88
CA ILE A 115 13.12 3.15 16.87
C ILE A 115 14.33 2.57 16.12
N CYS A 116 14.16 1.37 15.58
CA CYS A 116 15.11 0.82 14.61
C CYS A 116 14.76 1.29 13.21
N GLN A 117 15.76 1.76 12.49
CA GLN A 117 15.63 2.21 11.11
C GLN A 117 17.00 2.32 10.45
N ILE A 118 17.02 2.44 9.13
CA ILE A 118 18.21 2.85 8.41
C ILE A 118 18.51 4.32 8.81
N PRO A 119 19.77 4.66 9.14
CA PRO A 119 20.16 6.02 9.49
C PRO A 119 19.75 7.01 8.40
N PHE A 120 19.14 8.14 8.79
CA PHE A 120 18.76 9.20 7.86
C PHE A 120 19.92 10.08 7.41
N GLN A 121 21.11 9.51 7.31
CA GLN A 121 22.27 10.17 6.74
C GLN A 121 22.28 9.92 5.23
N LEU A 122 22.90 10.82 4.47
CA LEU A 122 23.04 10.64 3.03
C LEU A 122 23.89 9.39 2.77
N SER A 123 23.22 8.29 2.43
CA SER A 123 23.82 7.00 2.15
C SER A 123 23.22 6.39 0.88
N PHE A 124 23.94 5.45 0.28
CA PHE A 124 23.38 4.69 -0.85
C PHE A 124 22.08 3.99 -0.45
N SER A 125 22.03 3.42 0.75
CA SER A 125 20.92 2.60 1.25
C SER A 125 19.62 3.37 1.40
N ILE A 126 19.64 4.57 2.01
CA ILE A 126 18.41 5.35 2.17
C ILE A 126 17.86 5.82 0.82
N ASN A 127 18.76 6.19 -0.11
CA ASN A 127 18.37 6.59 -1.46
C ASN A 127 17.79 5.39 -2.22
N TYR A 128 18.50 4.26 -2.24
CA TYR A 128 18.05 3.02 -2.90
C TYR A 128 16.68 2.58 -2.38
N MET A 129 16.48 2.57 -1.06
CA MET A 129 15.19 2.27 -0.43
C MET A 129 14.11 3.27 -0.85
N GLY A 130 14.39 4.57 -0.83
CA GLY A 130 13.45 5.60 -1.28
C GLY A 130 13.01 5.40 -2.73
N PHE A 131 13.95 5.07 -3.62
CA PHE A 131 13.65 4.81 -5.03
C PHE A 131 12.80 3.56 -5.23
N CYS A 132 13.21 2.43 -4.64
CA CYS A 132 12.53 1.14 -4.80
C CYS A 132 11.16 1.10 -4.13
N ILE A 133 11.04 1.64 -2.91
CA ILE A 133 9.79 1.59 -2.13
C ILE A 133 8.77 2.57 -2.70
N TYR A 134 9.20 3.77 -3.09
CA TYR A 134 8.29 4.89 -3.30
C TYR A 134 8.38 5.44 -4.73
N VAL A 135 9.54 5.97 -5.15
CA VAL A 135 9.63 6.73 -6.40
C VAL A 135 9.24 5.88 -7.61
N ILE A 136 9.84 4.70 -7.78
CA ILE A 136 9.58 3.81 -8.93
C ILE A 136 8.11 3.37 -8.97
N PRO A 137 7.53 2.72 -7.93
CA PRO A 137 6.16 2.24 -8.01
C PRO A 137 5.14 3.38 -8.14
N VAL A 138 5.33 4.51 -7.45
CA VAL A 138 4.39 5.65 -7.52
C VAL A 138 4.43 6.29 -8.91
N LEU A 139 5.61 6.64 -9.43
CA LEU A 139 5.74 7.26 -10.76
C LEU A 139 5.22 6.34 -11.86
N THR A 140 5.53 5.04 -11.79
CA THR A 140 5.05 4.07 -12.77
C THR A 140 3.52 3.94 -12.73
N THR A 141 2.94 3.91 -11.52
CA THR A 141 1.48 3.87 -11.34
C THR A 141 0.81 5.12 -11.91
N MET A 142 1.36 6.30 -11.63
CA MET A 142 0.87 7.58 -12.18
C MET A 142 0.96 7.60 -13.71
N PHE A 143 2.07 7.13 -14.28
CA PHE A 143 2.26 7.03 -15.72
C PHE A 143 1.22 6.10 -16.38
N ILE A 144 0.98 4.93 -15.81
CA ILE A 144 -0.02 3.97 -16.30
C ILE A 144 -1.42 4.59 -16.30
N TYR A 145 -1.81 5.26 -15.20
CA TYR A 145 -3.11 5.91 -15.13
C TYR A 145 -3.24 7.09 -16.09
N PHE A 146 -2.19 7.89 -16.27
CA PHE A 146 -2.17 8.95 -17.27
C PHE A 146 -2.40 8.38 -18.68
N LYS A 147 -1.70 7.30 -19.05
CA LYS A 147 -1.89 6.60 -20.34
C LYS A 147 -3.31 6.07 -20.47
N LEU A 148 -3.87 5.45 -19.43
CA LEU A 148 -5.22 4.93 -19.42
C LEU A 148 -6.27 6.03 -19.66
N VAL A 149 -6.17 7.15 -18.95
CA VAL A 149 -7.08 8.29 -19.09
C VAL A 149 -7.00 8.86 -20.51
N ARG A 150 -5.79 9.01 -21.06
CA ARG A 150 -5.59 9.48 -22.43
C ARG A 150 -6.21 8.53 -23.46
N TYR A 151 -6.04 7.22 -23.27
CA TYR A 151 -6.62 6.19 -24.13
C TYR A 151 -8.15 6.25 -24.15
N VAL A 152 -8.79 6.30 -22.97
CA VAL A 152 -10.26 6.37 -22.89
C VAL A 152 -10.81 7.68 -23.49
N LYS A 153 -10.12 8.82 -23.30
CA LYS A 153 -10.48 10.08 -23.97
C LYS A 153 -10.41 9.98 -25.49
N GLN A 154 -9.43 9.27 -26.03
CA GLN A 154 -9.31 9.06 -27.48
C GLN A 154 -10.37 8.10 -28.01
N MET A 155 -10.69 7.05 -27.26
CA MET A 155 -11.74 6.09 -27.58
C MET A 155 -13.14 6.74 -27.63
N ASN A 156 -13.44 7.70 -26.75
CA ASN A 156 -14.71 8.44 -26.80
C ASN A 156 -14.89 9.29 -28.07
N LYS A 157 -13.81 9.60 -28.79
CA LYS A 157 -13.86 10.35 -30.06
C LYS A 157 -14.07 9.47 -31.29
N ARG A 158 -13.93 8.15 -31.16
CA ARG A 158 -14.06 7.18 -32.25
C ARG A 158 -15.41 6.46 -32.14
N VAL A 159 -16.01 6.10 -33.27
CA VAL A 159 -17.24 5.29 -33.30
C VAL A 159 -16.88 3.88 -32.82
N ILE A 160 -17.02 3.65 -31.52
CA ILE A 160 -16.72 2.39 -30.86
C ILE A 160 -18.02 1.84 -30.28
N PRO A 161 -18.23 0.51 -30.30
CA PRO A 161 -19.45 -0.10 -29.77
C PRO A 161 -19.75 0.36 -28.34
N ALA A 162 -21.01 0.75 -28.10
CA ALA A 162 -21.47 1.32 -26.82
C ALA A 162 -21.14 0.43 -25.60
N ASN A 163 -21.15 -0.90 -25.77
CA ASN A 163 -20.82 -1.85 -24.71
C ASN A 163 -19.35 -1.76 -24.25
N ILE A 164 -18.42 -1.55 -25.19
CA ILE A 164 -16.99 -1.41 -24.87
C ILE A 164 -16.75 -0.06 -24.20
N LEU A 165 -17.43 0.99 -24.67
CA LEU A 165 -17.37 2.33 -24.09
C LEU A 165 -17.91 2.35 -22.65
N LEU A 166 -19.06 1.73 -22.39
CA LEU A 166 -19.65 1.60 -21.05
C LEU A 166 -18.71 0.87 -20.08
N ARG A 167 -18.08 -0.23 -20.53
CA ARG A 167 -17.09 -0.96 -19.75
C ARG A 167 -15.87 -0.08 -19.42
N ALA A 168 -15.33 0.62 -20.41
CA ALA A 168 -14.21 1.54 -20.22
C ALA A 168 -14.55 2.68 -19.25
N HIS A 169 -15.77 3.21 -19.31
CA HIS A 169 -16.24 4.28 -18.42
C HIS A 169 -16.36 3.81 -16.96
N ARG A 170 -16.86 2.58 -16.74
CA ARG A 170 -16.89 1.95 -15.40
C ARG A 170 -15.48 1.77 -14.83
N GLU A 171 -14.54 1.29 -15.65
CA GLU A 171 -13.15 1.18 -15.24
C GLU A 171 -12.53 2.56 -14.94
N LEU A 172 -12.86 3.59 -15.71
CA LEU A 172 -12.36 4.95 -15.49
C LEU A 172 -12.92 5.57 -14.21
N LYS A 173 -14.18 5.28 -13.83
CA LYS A 173 -14.74 5.67 -12.52
C LYS A 173 -13.95 5.04 -11.37
N MET A 174 -13.54 3.78 -11.52
CA MET A 174 -12.70 3.10 -10.52
C MET A 174 -11.26 3.64 -10.52
N VAL A 175 -10.72 4.00 -11.68
CA VAL A 175 -9.41 4.66 -11.82
C VAL A 175 -9.38 6.00 -11.11
N ARG A 176 -10.41 6.84 -11.30
CA ARG A 176 -10.53 8.12 -10.60
C ARG A 176 -10.43 7.93 -9.08
N ARG A 177 -11.09 6.89 -8.54
CA ARG A 177 -11.03 6.56 -7.11
C ARG A 177 -9.64 6.11 -6.68
N THR A 178 -8.96 5.25 -7.44
CA THR A 178 -7.59 4.81 -7.12
C THR A 178 -6.57 5.95 -7.23
N VAL A 179 -6.72 6.86 -8.20
CA VAL A 179 -5.87 8.05 -8.32
C VAL A 179 -6.05 8.97 -7.12
N ILE A 180 -7.28 9.18 -6.64
CA ILE A 180 -7.54 9.95 -5.41
C ILE A 180 -6.81 9.30 -4.21
N LEU A 181 -6.89 7.98 -4.07
CA LEU A 181 -6.19 7.25 -3.01
C LEU A 181 -4.66 7.41 -3.08
N ILE A 182 -4.08 7.37 -4.29
CA ILE A 182 -2.65 7.58 -4.50
C ILE A 182 -2.26 9.01 -4.15
N ILE A 183 -3.06 10.01 -4.52
CA ILE A 183 -2.81 11.42 -4.17
C ILE A 183 -2.84 11.60 -2.66
N ILE A 184 -3.81 10.98 -1.97
CA ILE A 184 -3.86 10.99 -0.50
C ILE A 184 -2.60 10.35 0.07
N LEU A 185 -2.20 9.17 -0.41
CA LEU A 185 -1.00 8.49 0.05
C LEU A 185 0.27 9.33 -0.17
N ILE A 186 0.41 9.96 -1.35
CA ILE A 186 1.53 10.87 -1.65
C ILE A 186 1.54 12.00 -0.63
N THR A 187 0.41 12.68 -0.46
CA THR A 187 0.27 13.84 0.45
C THR A 187 0.61 13.48 1.90
N VAL A 188 0.20 12.29 2.33
CA VAL A 188 0.45 11.77 3.68
C VAL A 188 1.91 11.35 3.88
N CYS A 189 2.59 10.89 2.84
CA CYS A 189 4.01 10.53 2.90
C CYS A 189 4.95 11.75 2.74
N LEU A 190 4.48 12.89 2.22
CA LEU A 190 5.30 14.09 2.03
C LEU A 190 5.99 14.57 3.32
N PRO A 191 5.33 14.66 4.49
CA PRO A 191 5.98 15.07 5.73
C PRO A 191 7.17 14.18 6.11
N TYR A 192 7.05 12.87 5.90
CA TYR A 192 8.14 11.92 6.17
C TYR A 192 9.31 12.13 5.20
N GLN A 193 9.03 12.37 3.92
CA GLN A 193 10.07 12.70 2.93
C GLN A 193 10.78 14.01 3.25
N ILE A 194 10.04 15.04 3.69
CA ILE A 194 10.62 16.30 4.14
C ILE A 194 11.57 16.07 5.32
N LEU A 195 11.20 15.21 6.28
CA LEU A 195 12.07 14.88 7.41
C LEU A 195 13.36 14.15 6.98
N ILE A 196 13.30 13.28 5.97
CA ILE A 196 14.49 12.66 5.36
C ILE A 196 15.37 13.68 4.64
N ILE A 197 14.76 14.67 3.98
CA ILE A 197 15.55 15.72 3.30
C ILE A 197 16.22 16.62 4.34
N ILE A 198 15.48 17.00 5.39
CA ILE A 198 16.02 17.80 6.50
C ILE A 198 17.15 17.06 7.20
N SER A 199 17.05 15.74 7.39
CA SER A 199 18.08 14.94 8.06
C SER A 199 19.43 14.92 7.34
N PHE A 200 19.48 15.30 6.06
CA PHE A 200 20.75 15.51 5.36
C PHE A 200 21.49 16.77 5.82
N PHE A 201 20.78 17.74 6.38
CA PHE A 201 21.35 19.01 6.82
C PHE A 201 21.38 19.13 8.35
N THR A 202 20.35 18.66 9.05
CA THR A 202 20.20 18.81 10.50
C THR A 202 19.42 17.65 11.13
N TYR A 203 19.59 17.38 12.42
CA TYR A 203 18.84 16.30 13.07
C TYR A 203 17.34 16.64 13.18
N PRO A 204 16.44 15.77 12.68
CA PRO A 204 15.01 16.01 12.77
C PRO A 204 14.56 15.94 14.23
N PRO A 205 13.72 16.89 14.69
CA PRO A 205 13.24 16.88 16.06
C PRO A 205 12.37 15.67 16.35
N LYS A 206 12.71 14.92 17.40
CA LYS A 206 12.08 13.67 17.87
C LYS A 206 10.55 13.69 17.82
N TYR A 207 9.92 14.74 18.37
CA TYR A 207 8.46 14.83 18.44
C TYR A 207 7.78 15.03 17.09
N HIS A 208 8.41 15.77 16.17
CA HIS A 208 7.83 16.00 14.84
C HIS A 208 7.80 14.69 14.05
N PHE A 209 8.88 13.91 14.14
CA PHE A 209 8.96 12.60 13.53
C PHE A 209 7.85 11.65 14.00
N ARG A 210 7.54 11.65 15.31
CA ARG A 210 6.49 10.82 15.90
C ARG A 210 5.08 11.25 15.49
N ILE A 211 4.82 12.56 15.47
CA ILE A 211 3.55 13.10 15.01
C ILE A 211 3.30 12.66 13.56
N VAL A 212 4.32 12.68 12.71
CA VAL A 212 4.23 12.18 11.33
C VAL A 212 3.83 10.70 11.29
N TYR A 213 4.42 9.83 12.10
CA TYR A 213 4.03 8.40 12.15
C TYR A 213 2.57 8.19 12.58
N ILE A 214 2.09 8.97 13.54
CA ILE A 214 0.69 8.89 13.99
C ILE A 214 -0.26 9.36 12.88
N ILE A 215 0.06 10.48 12.21
CA ILE A 215 -0.73 10.99 11.08
C ILE A 215 -0.76 9.98 9.94
N ILE A 216 0.38 9.35 9.62
CA ILE A 216 0.46 8.29 8.61
C ILE A 216 -0.46 7.12 9.00
N ASN A 217 -0.39 6.64 10.25
CA ASN A 217 -1.27 5.56 10.73
C ASN A 217 -2.76 5.90 10.57
N ILE A 218 -3.20 7.07 11.06
CA ILE A 218 -4.60 7.51 10.95
C ILE A 218 -5.03 7.56 9.48
N SER A 219 -4.15 8.07 8.62
CA SER A 219 -4.41 8.17 7.18
C SER A 219 -4.53 6.79 6.52
N LEU A 220 -3.72 5.80 6.93
CA LEU A 220 -3.84 4.43 6.44
C LEU A 220 -5.18 3.81 6.83
N VAL A 221 -5.69 4.07 8.05
CA VAL A 221 -7.03 3.62 8.45
C VAL A 221 -8.10 4.24 7.54
N CYS A 222 -8.02 5.54 7.25
CA CYS A 222 -8.92 6.19 6.30
C CYS A 222 -8.83 5.55 4.91
N ILE A 223 -7.63 5.24 4.42
CA ILE A 223 -7.41 4.57 3.13
C ILE A 223 -8.07 3.18 3.12
N ILE A 224 -7.95 2.39 4.20
CA ILE A 224 -8.61 1.08 4.31
C ILE A 224 -10.13 1.23 4.22
N ILE A 225 -10.71 2.18 4.98
CA ILE A 225 -12.17 2.43 4.97
C ILE A 225 -12.63 2.79 3.55
N VAL A 226 -11.91 3.70 2.89
CA VAL A 226 -12.23 4.14 1.53
C VAL A 226 -12.09 2.99 0.52
N LEU A 227 -11.02 2.19 0.61
CA LEU A 227 -10.82 1.00 -0.21
C LEU A 227 -11.94 -0.03 -0.02
N PHE A 228 -12.38 -0.23 1.24
CA PHE A 228 -13.46 -1.15 1.57
C PHE A 228 -14.81 -0.66 0.99
N GLN A 229 -15.12 0.63 1.16
CA GLN A 229 -16.33 1.24 0.59
C GLN A 229 -16.34 1.18 -0.93
N PHE A 230 -15.19 1.34 -1.59
CA PHE A 230 -15.11 1.32 -3.05
C PHE A 230 -15.09 -0.07 -3.65
N THR A 231 -14.78 -1.09 -2.86
CA THR A 231 -14.85 -2.48 -3.29
C THR A 231 -16.27 -3.01 -3.05
N ASP A 232 -17.25 -2.51 -3.82
CA ASP A 232 -18.69 -2.86 -3.71
C ASP A 232 -18.93 -4.38 -3.67
N GLN A 233 -18.14 -5.14 -4.42
CA GLN A 233 -18.21 -6.60 -4.44
C GLN A 233 -17.69 -7.25 -3.16
N LEU A 234 -16.66 -6.67 -2.51
CA LEU A 234 -16.15 -7.17 -1.23
C LEU A 234 -17.13 -6.85 -0.10
N LYS A 235 -17.67 -5.62 -0.09
CA LYS A 235 -18.73 -5.19 0.83
C LYS A 235 -19.95 -6.11 0.73
N THR A 236 -20.42 -6.41 -0.49
CA THR A 236 -21.56 -7.32 -0.69
C THR A 236 -21.25 -8.77 -0.31
N SER A 237 -20.05 -9.29 -0.58
CA SER A 237 -19.64 -10.62 -0.11
C SER A 237 -19.60 -10.72 1.42
N ILE A 238 -19.11 -9.68 2.10
CA ILE A 238 -19.04 -9.64 3.57
C ILE A 238 -20.43 -9.45 4.18
N MET A 239 -21.23 -8.52 3.66
CA MET A 239 -22.61 -8.32 4.10
C MET A 239 -23.48 -9.57 3.90
N LYS A 240 -23.29 -10.32 2.80
CA LYS A 240 -23.96 -11.61 2.61
C LYS A 240 -23.52 -12.68 3.62
N ARG A 241 -22.31 -12.60 4.15
CA ARG A 241 -21.78 -13.55 5.14
C ARG A 241 -22.21 -13.20 6.56
N ILE A 242 -22.30 -11.90 6.87
CA ILE A 242 -22.75 -11.37 8.17
C ILE A 242 -24.28 -11.41 8.29
N GLY A 243 -24.99 -11.18 7.19
CA GLY A 243 -26.46 -11.11 7.16
C GLY A 243 -27.17 -12.42 6.79
N ARG A 244 -26.51 -13.58 6.84
CA ARG A 244 -27.23 -14.86 6.75
C ARG A 244 -27.90 -15.13 8.09
N PRO A 245 -29.24 -15.04 8.21
CA PRO A 245 -29.91 -15.57 9.39
C PRO A 245 -29.59 -17.08 9.47
N PRO A 246 -29.37 -17.65 10.67
CA PRO A 246 -29.26 -19.09 10.82
C PRO A 246 -30.51 -19.73 10.20
N ASN A 247 -30.29 -20.74 9.34
CA ASN A 247 -31.33 -21.42 8.59
C ASN A 247 -32.59 -21.61 9.45
N ALA A 248 -33.66 -20.88 9.13
CA ALA A 248 -34.97 -21.12 9.71
C ALA A 248 -35.41 -22.50 9.21
N VAL A 249 -35.29 -23.50 10.08
CA VAL A 249 -35.91 -24.81 9.88
C VAL A 249 -37.40 -24.55 9.90
N LEU A 250 -38.04 -24.62 8.74
CA LEU A 250 -39.50 -24.62 8.63
C LEU A 250 -40.01 -25.82 9.44
N PRO A 251 -40.88 -25.63 10.45
CA PRO A 251 -41.54 -26.75 11.08
C PRO A 251 -42.37 -27.46 10.01
N GLY A 252 -42.08 -28.75 9.80
CA GLY A 252 -42.87 -29.61 8.93
C GLY A 252 -44.32 -29.56 9.38
N VAL A 253 -45.20 -29.16 8.46
CA VAL A 253 -46.64 -29.24 8.67
C VAL A 253 -47.00 -30.73 8.73
N PRO A 254 -47.77 -31.18 9.74
CA PRO A 254 -48.12 -32.59 9.97
C PRO A 254 -48.96 -33.20 8.85
#